data_AF-A0A183ABH9-F1
#
_entry.id   AF-A0A183ABH9-F1
#
_cell.length_a   1.000
_cell.length_b   1.000
_cell.length_c   1.000
_cell.angle_alpha   90.00
_cell.angle_beta   90.00
_cell.angle_gamma   90.00
#
_symmetry.space_group_name_H-M   'P 1'
#
loop_
_entity.id
_entity.type
_entity.pdbx_description
1 polymer ?
#
loop_
_entity_poly.entity_id
_entity_poly.type
_entity_poly.pdbx_seq_one_letter_code
_entity_poly.pdbx_strand_id
1 'polypeptide(L)'
;MVLSGVLGFAIGYVSALQIQVTSPLTHNVSGTAKAAAQTVLAVMIFNESKSLSWWLSNLIVLLGSAAYAYVLSRIAPGMEISHDVLRPLFGLLVL
;
A
#
# COMPACT_ATOMS: atom_id res chain seq x y z
N MET A 1 15.84 15.83 -16.35
CA MET A 1 15.70 14.73 -17.33
C MET A 1 16.50 13.50 -16.91
N VAL A 2 17.83 13.58 -16.75
CA VAL A 2 18.65 12.41 -16.33
C VAL A 2 18.32 11.95 -14.91
N LEU A 3 18.24 12.87 -13.94
CA LEU A 3 17.96 12.53 -12.53
C LEU A 3 16.62 11.81 -12.33
N SER A 4 15.55 12.33 -12.94
CA SER A 4 14.23 11.69 -12.92
C SER A 4 14.23 10.32 -13.62
N GLY A 5 15.03 10.14 -14.67
CA GLY A 5 15.20 8.86 -15.35
C GLY A 5 15.88 7.81 -14.48
N VAL A 6 16.98 8.18 -13.78
CA VAL A 6 17.69 7.29 -12.86
C VAL A 6 16.81 6.90 -11.68
N LEU A 7 16.12 7.86 -11.07
CA LEU A 7 15.21 7.60 -9.94
C LEU A 7 14.01 6.74 -10.35
N GLY A 8 13.43 7.00 -11.53
CA GLY A 8 12.33 6.19 -12.06
C GLY A 8 12.75 4.74 -12.32
N PHE A 9 13.93 4.52 -12.91
CA PHE A 9 14.50 3.19 -13.10
C PHE A 9 14.77 2.49 -11.75
N ALA A 10 15.36 3.19 -10.79
CA ALA A 10 15.66 2.64 -9.47
C ALA A 10 14.38 2.21 -8.72
N ILE A 11 13.33 3.03 -8.74
CA ILE A 11 12.03 2.68 -8.15
C ILE A 11 11.45 1.44 -8.84
N GLY A 12 11.48 1.37 -10.17
CA GLY A 12 11.00 0.22 -10.92
C GLY A 12 11.74 -1.08 -10.57
N TYR A 13 13.07 -1.02 -10.46
CA TYR A 13 13.88 -2.16 -10.06
C TYR A 13 13.58 -2.63 -8.62
N VAL A 14 13.50 -1.69 -7.67
CA VAL A 14 13.18 -2.00 -6.26
C VAL A 14 11.77 -2.54 -6.12
N SER A 15 10.78 -2.01 -6.84
CA SER A 15 9.42 -2.53 -6.85
C SER A 15 9.35 -3.97 -7.38
N ALA A 16 10.08 -4.28 -8.45
CA ALA A 16 10.17 -5.65 -8.96
C ALA A 16 10.81 -6.61 -7.95
N LEU A 17 11.90 -6.19 -7.29
CA LEU A 17 12.51 -6.97 -6.20
C LEU A 17 11.56 -7.15 -5.02
N GLN A 18 10.82 -6.11 -4.63
CA GLN A 18 9.87 -6.17 -3.53
C GLN A 18 8.78 -7.22 -3.80
N ILE A 19 8.24 -7.28 -5.02
CA ILE A 19 7.26 -8.30 -5.42
C ILE A 19 7.88 -9.70 -5.33
N GLN A 20 9.14 -9.88 -5.76
CA GLN A 20 9.83 -11.16 -5.71
C GLN A 20 10.07 -11.67 -4.28
N VAL A 21 10.43 -10.78 -3.34
CA VAL A 21 10.71 -11.16 -1.94
C VAL A 21 9.44 -11.18 -1.06
N THR A 22 8.32 -10.70 -1.58
CA THR A 22 7.02 -10.72 -0.88
C THR A 22 5.96 -11.41 -1.75
N SER A 23 4.98 -10.66 -2.25
CA SER A 23 3.97 -11.11 -3.18
C SER A 23 3.37 -9.93 -3.94
N PRO A 24 2.69 -10.16 -5.09
CA PRO A 24 1.95 -9.11 -5.79
C PRO A 24 0.89 -8.42 -4.90
N LEU A 25 0.25 -9.18 -4.01
CA LEU A 25 -0.74 -8.66 -3.07
C LEU A 25 -0.10 -7.76 -2.00
N THR A 26 0.96 -8.25 -1.35
CA THR A 26 1.66 -7.50 -0.30
C THR A 26 2.29 -6.22 -0.86
N HIS A 27 2.84 -6.25 -2.08
CA HIS A 27 3.31 -5.05 -2.76
C HIS A 27 2.19 -4.02 -2.94
N ASN A 28 1.00 -4.41 -3.42
CA ASN A 28 -0.13 -3.49 -3.59
C ASN A 28 -0.63 -2.89 -2.27
N VAL A 29 -0.81 -3.71 -1.23
CA VAL A 29 -1.22 -3.20 0.09
C VAL A 29 -0.18 -2.23 0.65
N SER A 30 1.11 -2.54 0.53
CA SER A 30 2.18 -1.66 0.97
C SER A 30 2.25 -0.35 0.16
N GLY A 31 1.94 -0.40 -1.14
CA GLY A 31 1.87 0.76 -2.02
C GLY A 31 0.76 1.73 -1.60
N THR A 32 -0.43 1.20 -1.31
CA THR A 32 -1.56 1.98 -0.79
C THR A 32 -1.22 2.60 0.56
N ALA A 33 -0.61 1.84 1.49
CA ALA A 33 -0.18 2.36 2.78
C ALA A 33 0.85 3.48 2.65
N LYS A 34 1.84 3.32 1.76
CA LYS A 34 2.86 4.33 1.46
C LYS A 34 2.23 5.62 0.93
N ALA A 35 1.29 5.52 -0.02
CA ALA A 35 0.61 6.68 -0.59
C ALA A 35 -0.25 7.41 0.47
N ALA A 36 -0.99 6.67 1.30
CA ALA A 36 -1.77 7.25 2.40
C ALA A 36 -0.86 7.95 3.42
N ALA A 37 0.24 7.31 3.83
CA ALA A 37 1.21 7.89 4.75
C ALA A 37 1.84 9.17 4.18
N GLN A 38 2.22 9.15 2.89
CA GLN A 38 2.76 10.32 2.20
C GLN A 38 1.74 11.47 2.16
N THR A 39 0.46 11.17 1.93
CA THR A 39 -0.60 12.19 1.88
C THR A 39 -0.84 12.82 3.26
N VAL A 40 -0.92 12.01 4.31
CA VAL A 40 -1.04 12.48 5.70
C VAL A 40 0.15 13.36 6.09
N LEU A 41 1.37 12.90 5.79
CA LEU A 41 2.59 13.63 6.08
C LEU A 41 2.64 14.97 5.33
N ALA A 42 2.22 15.00 4.06
CA ALA A 42 2.14 16.23 3.29
C ALA A 42 1.19 17.25 3.94
N VAL A 43 0.00 16.81 4.38
CA VAL A 43 -0.96 17.70 5.05
C VAL A 43 -0.39 18.27 6.36
N MET A 44 0.34 17.47 7.13
CA MET A 44 1.02 17.94 8.35
C MET A 44 2.14 18.95 8.04
N ILE A 45 2.99 18.68 7.05
CA ILE A 45 4.12 19.54 6.69
C ILE A 45 3.64 20.88 6.12
N PHE A 46 2.64 20.85 5.24
CA PHE A 46 2.11 22.05 4.59
C PHE A 46 1.02 22.77 5.42
N ASN A 47 0.70 22.29 6.63
CA ASN A 47 -0.31 22.85 7.54
C ASN A 47 -1.68 23.02 6.86
N GLU A 48 -2.06 22.06 6.03
CA GLU A 48 -3.31 22.07 5.28
C GLU A 48 -4.49 21.66 6.18
N SER A 49 -5.57 22.43 6.15
CA SER A 49 -6.80 22.07 6.87
C SER A 49 -7.64 21.09 6.04
N LYS A 50 -7.94 19.92 6.59
CA LYS A 50 -8.79 18.88 5.96
C LYS A 50 -9.96 18.50 6.86
N SER A 51 -11.04 18.04 6.23
CA SER A 51 -12.26 17.62 6.93
C SER A 51 -12.05 16.36 7.76
N LEU A 52 -12.89 16.14 8.79
CA LEU A 52 -12.80 14.94 9.63
C LEU A 52 -12.99 13.64 8.83
N SER A 53 -13.86 13.64 7.81
CA SER A 53 -14.06 12.48 6.94
C SER A 53 -12.78 12.09 6.19
N TRP A 54 -12.00 13.08 5.75
CA TRP A 54 -10.72 12.86 5.08
C TRP A 54 -9.67 12.25 6.03
N TRP A 55 -9.65 12.69 7.29
CA TRP A 55 -8.77 12.09 8.30
C TRP A 55 -9.17 10.65 8.61
N LEU A 56 -10.47 10.39 8.76
CA LEU A 56 -10.98 9.06 9.04
C LEU A 56 -10.68 8.08 7.91
N SER A 57 -10.82 8.50 6.65
CA SER A 57 -10.50 7.62 5.51
C SER A 57 -9.02 7.24 5.47
N ASN A 58 -8.11 8.19 5.64
CA ASN A 58 -6.66 7.91 5.69
C ASN A 58 -6.30 7.03 6.90
N LEU A 59 -6.92 7.26 8.07
CA LEU A 59 -6.73 6.40 9.24
C LEU A 59 -7.19 4.97 8.98
N ILE A 60 -8.36 4.77 8.37
CA ILE A 60 -8.86 3.44 8.02
C ILE A 60 -7.89 2.73 7.07
N VAL A 61 -7.38 3.42 6.04
CA VAL A 61 -6.41 2.85 5.09
C VAL A 61 -5.11 2.44 5.77
N LEU A 62 -4.56 3.30 6.63
CA LEU A 62 -3.32 3.03 7.37
C LEU A 62 -3.50 1.88 8.36
N LEU A 63 -4.58 1.89 9.14
CA LEU A 63 -4.88 0.85 10.13
C LEU A 63 -5.19 -0.49 9.45
N GLY A 64 -5.97 -0.51 8.37
CA GLY A 64 -6.24 -1.72 7.60
C GLY A 64 -4.97 -2.34 7.02
N SER A 65 -4.07 -1.50 6.49
CA SER A 65 -2.77 -1.94 5.98
C SER A 65 -1.86 -2.47 7.09
N ALA A 66 -1.86 -1.82 8.25
CA ALA A 66 -1.09 -2.27 9.42
C ALA A 66 -1.64 -3.59 10.00
N ALA A 67 -2.96 -3.76 10.05
CA ALA A 67 -3.62 -5.00 10.47
C ALA A 67 -3.28 -6.16 9.52
N TYR A 68 -3.29 -5.92 8.20
CA TYR A 68 -2.84 -6.89 7.21
C TYR A 68 -1.38 -7.31 7.45
N ALA A 69 -0.47 -6.35 7.62
CA ALA A 69 0.94 -6.63 7.89
C ALA A 69 1.14 -7.39 9.20
N TYR A 70 0.36 -7.06 10.24
CA TYR A 70 0.39 -7.77 11.52
C TYR A 70 -0.03 -9.23 11.37
N VAL A 71 -1.13 -9.51 10.68
CA VAL A 71 -1.57 -10.89 10.43
C VAL A 71 -0.53 -11.65 9.61
N LEU A 72 -0.03 -11.04 8.54
CA LEU A 72 1.01 -11.63 7.69
C LEU A 72 2.28 -11.98 8.49
N SER A 73 2.68 -11.13 9.44
CA SER A 73 3.85 -11.38 10.30
C SER A 73 3.70 -12.60 11.22
N ARG A 74 2.47 -13.09 11.43
CA ARG A 74 2.18 -14.28 12.24
C ARG A 74 2.09 -15.57 11.42
N ILE A 75 2.16 -15.44 10.10
CA ILE A 75 2.03 -16.55 9.16
C ILE A 75 3.44 -17.01 8.74
N ALA A 76 3.60 -18.30 8.42
CA ALA A 76 4.86 -18.84 7.91
C ALA A 76 5.34 -18.06 6.65
N PRO A 77 6.65 -17.76 6.54
CA PRO A 77 7.19 -17.00 5.42
C PRO A 77 6.92 -17.73 4.10
N GLY A 78 6.27 -17.05 3.16
CA GLY A 78 5.89 -17.59 1.85
C GLY A 78 4.44 -18.04 1.71
N MET A 79 3.61 -17.96 2.75
CA MET A 79 2.16 -18.15 2.58
C MET A 79 1.48 -16.83 2.18
N GLU A 80 0.81 -16.86 1.04
CA GLU A 80 -0.12 -15.80 0.61
C GLU A 80 -1.51 -16.01 1.22
N ILE A 81 -2.19 -14.92 1.53
CA ILE A 81 -3.64 -14.97 1.77
C ILE A 81 -4.30 -15.29 0.43
N SER A 82 -4.82 -16.51 0.27
CA SER A 82 -5.34 -17.02 -1.01
C SER A 82 -6.33 -16.05 -1.66
N HIS A 83 -6.10 -15.78 -2.95
CA HIS A 83 -6.97 -14.99 -3.82
C HIS A 83 -8.43 -15.51 -3.86
N ASP A 84 -8.69 -16.75 -3.48
CA ASP A 84 -10.04 -17.32 -3.49
C ASP A 84 -10.99 -16.67 -2.47
N VAL A 85 -10.46 -16.08 -1.40
CA VAL A 85 -11.25 -15.29 -0.43
C VAL A 85 -11.59 -13.90 -1.00
N LEU A 86 -10.79 -13.39 -1.93
CA LEU A 86 -10.88 -12.02 -2.47
C LEU A 86 -11.57 -11.93 -3.84
N ARG A 87 -11.71 -13.04 -4.58
CA ARG A 87 -12.46 -13.11 -5.85
C ARG A 87 -13.85 -12.44 -5.80
N PRO A 88 -14.72 -12.66 -4.79
CA PRO A 88 -16.06 -12.06 -4.79
C PRO A 88 -16.07 -10.54 -4.57
N LEU A 89 -15.05 -9.97 -3.92
CA LEU A 89 -14.93 -8.53 -3.69
C LEU A 89 -14.32 -7.79 -4.88
N PHE A 90 -13.29 -8.35 -5.53
CA PHE A 90 -12.72 -7.76 -6.74
C PHE A 90 -13.65 -7.85 -7.95
N GLY A 91 -14.47 -8.90 -8.05
CA GLY A 91 -15.51 -9.01 -9.09
C GLY A 91 -16.65 -7.99 -8.93
N LEU A 92 -16.87 -7.46 -7.73
CA LEU A 92 -17.93 -6.48 -7.44
C LEU A 92 -17.44 -5.02 -7.53
N LEU A 93 -16.13 -4.79 -7.52
CA LEU A 93 -15.53 -3.45 -7.54
C LEU A 93 -15.06 -3.01 -8.95
N VAL A 94 -15.03 -3.95 -9.91
CA VAL A 94 -14.63 -3.71 -11.31
C VAL A 94 -15.85 -3.78 -12.27
N LEU A 95 -17.06 -3.87 -11.72
CA LEU A 95 -18.36 -3.75 -12.41
C LEU A 95 -19.09 -2.50 -11.90
#